data_AF-A0A1S4DI40-F1
#
_entry.id   AF-A0A1S4DI40-F1
#
_cell.length_a   1.000
_cell.length_b   1.000
_cell.length_c   1.000
_cell.angle_alpha   90.00
_cell.angle_beta   90.00
_cell.angle_gamma   90.00
#
_symmetry.space_group_name_H-M   'P 1'
#
loop_
_entity.id
_entity.type
_entity.pdbx_description
1 polymer ?
#
loop_
_entity_poly.entity_id
_entity_poly.type
_entity_poly.pdbx_seq_one_letter_code
_entity_poly.pdbx_strand_id
1 'polypeptide(L)'
;MQGGAGKVKTEAALHPVVPKSEVAAGEYQDLPSDKTIPVNNIYPESLANIIKWRVLEQVKLTTNIVTVTKLLVGFNLTSLTTRGEILLPTQAEKVTKTTPFEVVDGDMGYNVIFGRPWIHEIRVVPSIYHQLLKFPTPEGIKQIRGDQPATREINTVIVSSSKGKETSK
;
A
#
# COMPACT_ATOMS: atom_id res chain seq x y z
N MET A 1 -2.43 -26.56 -62.26
CA MET A 1 -3.60 -26.34 -61.40
C MET A 1 -3.18 -26.56 -59.96
N GLN A 2 -3.47 -25.59 -59.07
CA GLN A 2 -3.53 -25.68 -57.59
C GLN A 2 -2.23 -26.12 -56.88
N GLY A 3 -1.79 -25.59 -55.74
CA GLY A 3 -2.31 -24.69 -54.71
C GLY A 3 -1.42 -24.98 -53.48
N GLY A 4 -0.72 -24.00 -52.90
CA GLY A 4 -1.09 -23.48 -51.59
C GLY A 4 -0.18 -23.97 -50.46
N ALA A 5 -0.14 -23.15 -49.40
CA ALA A 5 0.38 -23.39 -48.05
C ALA A 5 1.89 -23.19 -47.79
N GLY A 6 2.14 -22.14 -47.00
CA GLY A 6 3.45 -21.66 -46.57
C GLY A 6 4.18 -22.58 -45.61
N LYS A 7 5.51 -22.47 -45.62
CA LYS A 7 6.37 -22.98 -44.55
C LYS A 7 6.39 -21.95 -43.42
N VAL A 8 5.82 -22.32 -42.28
CA VAL A 8 6.06 -21.69 -40.98
C VAL A 8 6.76 -22.72 -40.09
N LYS A 9 7.98 -22.37 -39.67
CA LYS A 9 8.82 -22.87 -38.56
C LYS A 9 10.26 -22.57 -39.00
N THR A 10 11.04 -21.80 -38.25
CA THR A 10 11.48 -22.19 -36.93
C THR A 10 11.58 -21.01 -35.97
N GLU A 11 11.00 -21.26 -34.81
CA GLU A 11 11.08 -20.58 -33.52
C GLU A 11 12.46 -19.98 -33.23
N ALA A 12 12.51 -18.65 -33.15
CA ALA A 12 13.65 -17.94 -32.58
C ALA A 12 13.71 -18.26 -31.08
N ALA A 13 14.87 -18.70 -30.62
CA ALA A 13 15.16 -18.92 -29.21
C ALA A 13 14.94 -17.61 -28.43
N LEU A 14 13.82 -17.51 -27.70
CA LEU A 14 13.71 -16.59 -26.58
C LEU A 14 14.22 -17.31 -25.34
N HIS A 15 15.40 -16.86 -24.91
CA HIS A 15 15.86 -16.97 -23.53
C HIS A 15 14.72 -16.64 -22.55
N PRO A 16 14.68 -17.26 -21.36
CA PRO A 16 13.75 -16.82 -20.33
C PRO A 16 14.03 -15.35 -20.02
N VAL A 17 13.12 -14.48 -20.46
CA VAL A 17 13.06 -13.10 -19.98
C VAL A 17 12.63 -13.22 -18.53
N VAL A 18 13.63 -13.22 -17.65
CA VAL A 18 13.45 -12.85 -16.24
C VAL A 18 12.56 -11.60 -16.27
N PRO A 19 11.32 -11.65 -15.71
CA PRO A 19 10.50 -10.46 -15.67
C PRO A 19 11.30 -9.41 -14.90
N LYS A 20 11.69 -8.36 -15.62
CA LYS A 20 12.38 -7.21 -15.06
C LYS A 20 11.53 -6.71 -13.90
N SER A 21 12.10 -6.87 -12.71
CA SER A 21 11.77 -6.11 -11.52
C SER A 21 12.01 -4.62 -11.79
N GLU A 22 11.13 -3.96 -12.56
CA GLU A 22 11.16 -2.51 -12.69
C GLU A 22 9.85 -2.00 -13.28
N VAL A 23 8.88 -1.72 -12.42
CA VAL A 23 7.83 -0.72 -12.71
C VAL A 23 7.60 0.11 -11.45
N ALA A 24 7.99 1.38 -11.56
CA ALA A 24 7.77 2.53 -10.68
C ALA A 24 8.30 2.45 -9.24
N ALA A 25 9.62 2.59 -9.14
CA ALA A 25 10.30 3.16 -7.99
C ALA A 25 10.02 4.68 -7.83
N GLY A 26 8.77 5.12 -7.93
CA GLY A 26 8.33 6.48 -7.62
C GLY A 26 6.84 6.39 -7.35
N GLU A 27 6.32 6.60 -6.14
CA GLU A 27 6.52 7.78 -5.30
C GLU A 27 6.51 7.41 -3.80
N TYR A 28 7.58 6.79 -3.30
CA TYR A 28 7.92 6.81 -1.86
C TYR A 28 9.45 6.72 -1.67
N GLN A 29 10.21 7.19 -2.66
CA GLN A 29 11.60 7.57 -2.41
C GLN A 29 11.53 8.96 -1.76
N ASP A 30 12.10 9.07 -0.57
CA ASP A 30 12.08 10.23 0.33
C ASP A 30 10.74 10.51 1.02
N LEU A 31 10.56 9.86 2.16
CA LEU A 31 9.99 10.60 3.29
C LEU A 31 10.80 11.90 3.42
N PRO A 32 10.15 13.09 3.48
CA PRO A 32 10.86 14.36 3.55
C PRO A 32 11.92 14.30 4.66
N SER A 33 13.05 14.99 4.50
CA SER A 33 14.16 15.03 5.49
C SER A 33 13.71 15.35 6.94
N ASP A 34 12.49 15.84 7.11
CA ASP A 34 11.77 16.07 8.37
C ASP A 34 11.06 14.82 8.97
N LYS A 35 11.20 13.62 8.40
CA LYS A 35 10.67 12.35 8.94
C LYS A 35 9.13 12.28 9.06
N THR A 36 8.40 13.07 8.26
CA THR A 36 6.94 13.19 8.34
C THR A 36 6.24 12.32 7.29
N ILE A 37 5.22 11.53 7.69
CA ILE A 37 4.48 10.67 6.76
C ILE A 37 3.37 11.45 6.03
N PRO A 38 3.38 11.53 4.68
CA PRO A 38 2.29 12.14 3.91
C PRO A 38 1.04 11.24 3.88
N VAL A 39 -0.13 11.88 3.90
CA VAL A 39 -1.43 11.22 3.97
C VAL A 39 -1.95 10.91 2.58
N ASN A 40 -1.69 9.70 2.09
CA ASN A 40 -2.12 9.29 0.76
C ASN A 40 -3.19 8.17 0.79
N ASN A 41 -3.31 7.40 1.88
CA ASN A 41 -4.25 6.29 2.00
C ASN A 41 -5.01 6.32 3.33
N ILE A 42 -6.29 6.70 3.27
CA ILE A 42 -7.19 6.69 4.41
C ILE A 42 -8.14 5.49 4.30
N TYR A 43 -8.27 4.72 5.39
CA TYR A 43 -9.21 3.62 5.50
C TYR A 43 -10.13 3.82 6.72
N PRO A 44 -11.32 4.41 6.53
CA PRO A 44 -12.30 4.63 7.60
C PRO A 44 -12.76 3.34 8.28
N GLU A 45 -12.62 2.20 7.61
CA GLU A 45 -12.96 0.89 8.18
C GLU A 45 -11.84 0.28 9.05
N SER A 46 -10.62 0.82 8.97
CA SER A 46 -9.51 0.31 9.79
C SER A 46 -9.60 0.85 11.21
N LEU A 47 -9.56 -0.04 12.20
CA LEU A 47 -9.52 0.33 13.63
C LEU A 47 -8.17 0.84 14.11
N ALA A 48 -7.12 0.66 13.31
CA ALA A 48 -5.76 1.04 13.65
C ALA A 48 -5.12 1.83 12.51
N ASN A 49 -4.15 2.67 12.85
CA ASN A 49 -3.18 3.12 11.86
C ASN A 49 -2.11 2.03 11.76
N ILE A 50 -1.70 1.69 10.54
CA ILE A 50 -0.77 0.58 10.29
C ILE A 50 0.37 1.09 9.41
N ILE A 51 1.60 0.72 9.76
CA ILE A 51 2.78 0.98 8.94
C ILE A 51 3.56 -0.31 8.71
N LYS A 52 4.00 -0.53 7.47
CA LYS A 52 4.88 -1.65 7.18
C LYS A 52 6.26 -1.42 7.78
N TRP A 53 6.82 -2.48 8.36
CA TRP A 53 8.18 -2.53 8.87
C TRP A 53 9.21 -2.01 7.86
N ARG A 54 9.10 -2.43 6.58
CA ARG A 54 10.01 -2.00 5.50
C ARG A 54 10.09 -0.48 5.32
N VAL A 55 9.00 0.25 5.56
CA VAL A 55 9.02 1.72 5.49
C VAL A 55 9.93 2.28 6.57
N LEU A 56 9.85 1.74 7.79
CA LEU A 56 10.68 2.17 8.92
C LEU A 56 12.15 1.80 8.75
N GLU A 57 12.45 0.67 8.08
CA GLU A 57 13.83 0.30 7.71
C GLU A 57 14.44 1.34 6.77
N GLN A 58 13.71 1.75 5.73
CA GLN A 58 14.18 2.73 4.75
C GLN A 58 14.55 4.07 5.39
N VAL A 59 13.79 4.50 6.40
CA VAL A 59 14.06 5.75 7.13
C VAL A 59 14.79 5.57 8.46
N LYS A 60 15.29 4.38 8.75
CA LYS A 60 16.10 4.08 9.94
C LYS A 60 15.41 4.48 11.26
N LEU A 61 14.09 4.28 11.34
CA LEU A 61 13.27 4.57 12.53
C LEU A 61 12.92 3.33 13.36
N THR A 62 13.46 2.17 13.00
CA THR A 62 13.16 0.88 13.66
C THR A 62 13.59 0.85 15.14
N THR A 63 14.55 1.67 15.55
CA THR A 63 15.02 1.76 16.95
C THR A 63 14.01 2.42 17.88
N ASN A 64 13.01 3.13 17.36
CA ASN A 64 12.02 3.86 18.15
C ASN A 64 10.73 3.05 18.36
N ILE A 65 10.72 1.79 17.92
CA ILE A 65 9.56 0.91 18.06
C ILE A 65 9.52 0.38 19.49
N VAL A 66 8.37 0.55 20.12
CA VAL A 66 8.06 -0.11 21.39
C VAL A 66 7.56 -1.51 21.08
N THR A 67 8.35 -2.52 21.43
CA THR A 67 8.01 -3.92 21.16
C THR A 67 6.79 -4.35 21.95
N VAL A 68 5.66 -4.47 21.25
CA VAL A 68 4.38 -4.97 21.75
C VAL A 68 3.77 -5.81 20.66
N THR A 69 3.52 -7.08 20.97
CA THR A 69 2.92 -8.01 20.00
C THR A 69 1.40 -8.02 20.16
N LYS A 70 0.70 -7.61 19.10
CA LYS A 70 -0.76 -7.68 18.99
C LYS A 70 -1.14 -8.51 17.77
N LEU A 71 -2.33 -9.11 17.82
CA LEU A 71 -2.96 -9.74 16.68
C LEU A 71 -3.99 -8.78 16.09
N LEU A 72 -3.74 -8.27 14.90
CA LEU A 72 -4.71 -7.49 14.13
C LEU A 72 -5.52 -8.45 13.28
N VAL A 73 -6.84 -8.43 13.38
CA VAL A 73 -7.73 -9.31 12.60
C VAL A 73 -8.58 -8.45 11.65
N GLY A 74 -8.44 -8.72 10.36
CA GLY A 74 -9.21 -8.06 9.30
C GLY A 74 -10.56 -8.73 9.04
N PHE A 75 -11.41 -8.06 8.26
CA PHE A 75 -12.75 -8.55 7.89
C PHE A 75 -12.73 -9.89 7.13
N ASN A 76 -11.70 -10.12 6.33
CA ASN A 76 -11.48 -11.36 5.58
C ASN A 76 -10.86 -12.48 6.44
N LEU A 77 -10.86 -12.33 7.78
CA LEU A 77 -10.22 -13.22 8.74
C LEU A 77 -8.70 -13.38 8.54
N THR A 78 -8.09 -12.56 7.70
CA THR A 78 -6.63 -12.46 7.66
C THR A 78 -6.16 -11.77 8.93
N SER A 79 -5.14 -12.33 9.54
CA SER A 79 -4.54 -11.78 10.74
C SER A 79 -3.10 -11.38 10.50
N LEU A 80 -2.70 -10.24 11.05
CA LEU A 80 -1.33 -9.76 11.07
C LEU A 80 -0.86 -9.64 12.51
N THR A 81 0.31 -10.20 12.79
CA THR A 81 0.99 -10.00 14.08
C THR A 81 1.84 -8.74 13.99
N THR A 82 1.69 -7.84 14.97
CA THR A 82 2.49 -6.62 15.02
C THR A 82 3.89 -6.91 15.58
N ARG A 83 4.88 -6.16 15.08
CA ARG A 83 6.22 -6.09 15.66
C ARG A 83 6.29 -5.15 16.85
N GLY A 84 5.38 -4.19 16.92
CA GLY A 84 5.35 -3.17 17.95
C GLY A 84 4.50 -1.98 17.56
N GLU A 85 4.63 -0.92 18.35
CA GLU A 85 4.01 0.37 18.11
C GLU A 85 5.08 1.44 17.91
N ILE A 86 4.74 2.48 17.15
CA ILE A 86 5.60 3.65 16.98
C ILE A 86 4.76 4.93 16.92
N LEU A 87 5.29 6.01 17.50
CA LEU A 87 4.75 7.36 17.35
C LEU A 87 5.49 8.06 16.21
N LEU A 88 4.76 8.55 15.21
CA LEU A 88 5.34 9.26 14.07
C LEU A 88 4.67 10.63 13.86
N PRO A 89 5.42 11.66 13.46
CA PRO A 89 4.82 12.89 12.98
C PRO A 89 4.13 12.62 11.63
N THR A 90 2.89 13.08 11.51
CA THR A 90 2.07 12.98 10.32
C THR A 90 1.60 14.37 9.95
N GLN A 91 1.61 14.69 8.66
CA GLN A 91 1.23 16.03 8.18
C GLN A 91 0.15 15.93 7.13
N ALA A 92 -0.94 16.63 7.40
CA ALA A 92 -2.00 16.92 6.43
C ALA A 92 -2.01 18.43 6.21
N GLU A 93 -1.58 18.88 5.03
CA GLU A 93 -1.40 20.30 4.72
C GLU A 93 -0.43 21.00 5.70
N LYS A 94 -0.96 21.87 6.57
CA LYS A 94 -0.19 22.58 7.61
C LYS A 94 -0.45 22.05 9.02
N VAL A 95 -1.18 20.95 9.14
CA VAL A 95 -1.51 20.33 10.43
C VAL A 95 -0.59 19.14 10.66
N THR A 96 0.28 19.26 11.67
CA THR A 96 1.16 18.16 12.11
C THR A 96 0.60 17.52 13.39
N LYS A 97 0.55 16.19 13.41
CA LYS A 97 0.11 15.38 14.56
C LYS A 97 1.08 14.24 14.84
N THR A 98 1.31 13.97 16.12
CA THR A 98 2.02 12.77 16.57
C THR A 98 1.03 11.62 16.62
N THR A 99 1.20 10.66 15.72
CA THR A 99 0.21 9.61 15.46
C THR A 99 0.78 8.24 15.85
N PRO A 100 0.05 7.43 16.63
CA PRO A 100 0.43 6.05 16.90
C PRO A 100 0.14 5.15 15.70
N PHE A 101 1.07 4.26 15.39
CA PHE A 101 0.95 3.22 14.37
C PHE A 101 1.29 1.85 14.94
N GLU A 102 0.51 0.86 14.52
CA GLU A 102 0.85 -0.56 14.62
C GLU A 102 1.86 -0.90 13.52
N VAL A 103 3.01 -1.44 13.91
CA VAL A 103 4.06 -1.83 12.96
C VAL A 103 3.86 -3.29 12.59
N VAL A 104 3.66 -3.57 11.30
CA VAL A 104 3.47 -4.93 10.79
C VAL A 104 4.57 -5.33 9.82
N ASP A 105 4.95 -6.60 9.83
CA ASP A 105 5.82 -7.20 8.83
C ASP A 105 5.07 -8.31 8.09
N GLY A 106 3.97 -7.90 7.45
CA GLY A 106 3.08 -8.77 6.71
C GLY A 106 2.94 -8.31 5.27
N ASP A 107 2.48 -9.24 4.42
CA ASP A 107 2.15 -8.95 3.04
C ASP A 107 0.82 -8.19 2.97
N MET A 108 0.92 -6.87 2.87
CA MET A 108 -0.22 -5.96 2.77
C MET A 108 -0.08 -5.14 1.47
N GLY A 109 -1.18 -4.86 0.77
CA GLY A 109 -1.12 -4.05 -0.47
C GLY A 109 -0.69 -2.59 -0.26
N TYR A 110 -0.67 -2.10 0.99
CA TYR A 110 -0.40 -0.71 1.33
C TYR A 110 0.82 -0.58 2.24
N ASN A 111 1.59 0.49 2.08
CA ASN A 111 2.74 0.77 2.94
C ASN A 111 2.35 1.42 4.27
N VAL A 112 1.33 2.29 4.23
CA VAL A 112 0.76 3.01 5.36
C VAL A 112 -0.75 3.00 5.23
N ILE A 113 -1.44 2.80 6.34
CA ILE A 113 -2.89 2.95 6.48
C ILE A 113 -3.17 3.96 7.58
N PHE A 114 -3.88 5.03 7.23
CA PHE A 114 -4.50 5.93 8.21
C PHE A 114 -5.91 5.43 8.52
N GLY A 115 -6.08 4.85 9.70
CA GLY A 115 -7.34 4.30 10.17
C GLY A 115 -8.20 5.32 10.91
N ARG A 116 -9.28 4.82 11.52
CA ARG A 116 -10.21 5.60 12.35
C ARG A 116 -9.53 6.47 13.40
N PRO A 117 -8.49 6.00 14.15
CA PRO A 117 -7.87 6.85 15.16
C PRO A 117 -7.39 8.19 14.61
N TRP A 118 -6.65 8.16 13.49
CA TRP A 118 -6.14 9.39 12.87
C TRP A 118 -7.25 10.20 12.19
N ILE A 119 -8.18 9.54 11.49
CA ILE A 119 -9.33 10.19 10.82
C ILE A 119 -10.15 11.00 11.82
N HIS A 120 -10.45 10.40 12.98
CA HIS A 120 -11.24 11.05 14.02
C HIS A 120 -10.44 12.19 14.66
N GLU A 121 -9.16 11.99 14.93
CA GLU A 121 -8.29 13.00 15.54
C GLU A 121 -8.25 14.28 14.71
N ILE A 122 -8.10 14.16 13.39
CA ILE A 122 -8.05 15.33 12.50
C ILE A 122 -9.40 15.67 11.86
N ARG A 123 -10.49 15.03 12.32
CA ARG A 123 -11.88 15.29 11.91
C ARG A 123 -12.07 15.26 10.39
N VAL A 124 -11.46 14.28 9.73
CA VAL A 124 -11.58 14.08 8.29
C VAL A 124 -12.99 13.66 7.92
N VAL A 125 -13.52 14.33 6.90
CA VAL A 125 -14.73 13.94 6.17
C VAL A 125 -14.28 13.44 4.79
N PRO A 126 -14.22 12.11 4.59
CA PRO A 126 -13.88 11.55 3.30
C PRO A 126 -15.11 11.59 2.37
N SER A 127 -14.90 12.07 1.16
CA SER A 127 -15.87 12.03 0.06
C SER A 127 -15.31 11.14 -1.04
N ILE A 128 -15.69 9.86 -1.01
CA ILE A 128 -15.25 8.85 -1.98
C ILE A 128 -15.63 9.27 -3.41
N TYR A 129 -16.86 9.73 -3.61
CA TYR A 129 -17.38 10.13 -4.92
C TYR A 129 -16.53 11.23 -5.58
N HIS A 130 -16.15 12.25 -4.81
CA HIS A 130 -15.31 13.34 -5.29
C HIS A 130 -13.79 13.08 -5.13
N GLN A 131 -13.41 11.90 -4.60
CA GLN A 131 -12.05 11.55 -4.23
C GLN A 131 -11.37 12.68 -3.42
N LEU A 132 -12.07 13.17 -2.41
CA LEU A 132 -11.68 14.37 -1.66
C LEU A 132 -11.74 14.09 -0.17
N LEU A 133 -10.75 14.59 0.57
CA LEU A 133 -10.74 14.60 2.01
C LEU A 133 -10.90 16.04 2.47
N LYS A 134 -11.86 16.31 3.34
CA LYS A 134 -12.02 17.63 3.97
C LYS A 134 -11.74 17.55 5.46
N PHE A 135 -11.09 18.55 6.01
CA PHE A 135 -10.83 18.61 7.45
C PHE A 135 -10.67 20.07 7.91
N PRO A 136 -11.02 20.37 9.18
CA PRO A 136 -10.84 21.69 9.73
C PRO A 136 -9.36 21.98 10.05
N THR A 137 -8.93 23.21 9.81
CA THR A 137 -7.66 23.80 10.26
C THR A 137 -7.93 25.16 10.91
N PRO A 138 -6.95 25.76 11.62
CA PRO A 138 -7.10 27.11 12.15
C PRO A 138 -7.45 28.17 11.10
N GLU A 139 -7.03 27.95 9.85
CA GLU A 139 -7.29 28.83 8.70
C GLU A 139 -8.60 28.51 7.94
N GLY A 140 -9.42 27.59 8.46
CA GLY A 140 -10.68 27.17 7.84
C GLY A 140 -10.68 25.72 7.39
N ILE A 141 -11.53 25.36 6.42
CA ILE A 141 -11.60 23.98 5.91
C ILE A 141 -10.53 23.81 4.82
N LYS A 142 -9.66 22.83 4.99
CA LYS A 142 -8.71 22.38 3.95
C LYS A 142 -9.20 21.12 3.27
N GLN A 143 -8.67 20.87 2.09
CA GLN A 143 -9.02 19.72 1.29
C GLN A 143 -7.81 19.09 0.62
N ILE A 144 -7.71 17.77 0.70
CA ILE A 144 -6.74 16.97 -0.06
C ILE A 144 -7.54 16.25 -1.15
N ARG A 145 -7.20 16.51 -2.41
CA ARG A 145 -7.81 15.83 -3.55
C ARG A 145 -6.94 14.64 -3.93
N GLY A 146 -7.55 13.48 -4.07
CA GLY A 146 -6.91 12.35 -4.72
C GLY A 146 -6.68 12.68 -6.19
N ASP A 147 -5.44 12.60 -6.64
CA ASP A 147 -5.07 12.66 -8.05
C ASP A 147 -4.26 11.42 -8.37
N GLN A 148 -4.77 10.57 -9.26
CA GLN A 148 -4.03 9.42 -9.74
C GLN A 148 -4.54 8.97 -11.11
N PRO A 149 -3.80 9.27 -12.20
CA PRO A 149 -3.78 8.43 -13.40
C PRO A 149 -3.48 6.96 -13.06
N ALA A 150 -2.70 6.70 -12.01
CA ALA A 150 -2.30 5.37 -11.55
C ALA A 150 -3.42 4.52 -10.90
N THR A 151 -4.50 5.09 -10.33
CA THR A 151 -5.61 4.29 -9.80
C THR A 151 -6.49 3.70 -10.90
N ARG A 152 -6.32 4.15 -12.15
CA ARG A 152 -7.07 3.63 -13.31
C ARG A 152 -6.51 2.31 -13.83
N GLU A 153 -5.28 1.97 -13.47
CA GLU A 153 -4.65 0.72 -13.87
C GLU A 153 -4.97 -0.37 -12.84
N ILE A 154 -6.03 -1.14 -13.11
CA ILE A 154 -6.32 -2.37 -12.37
C ILE A 154 -5.26 -3.41 -12.78
N ASN A 155 -4.25 -3.62 -11.95
CA ASN A 155 -3.35 -4.76 -12.10
C ASN A 155 -4.05 -6.03 -11.63
N THR A 156 -4.76 -6.68 -12.55
CA THR A 156 -5.33 -8.01 -12.34
C THR A 156 -4.20 -9.03 -12.35
N VAL A 157 -3.84 -9.57 -11.19
CA VAL A 157 -2.97 -10.76 -11.11
C VAL A 157 -3.89 -11.98 -11.17
N ILE A 158 -3.91 -12.66 -12.31
CA ILE A 158 -4.55 -13.98 -12.41
C ILE A 158 -3.65 -14.96 -11.65
N VAL A 159 -4.09 -15.35 -10.45
CA VAL A 159 -3.52 -16.49 -9.74
C VAL A 159 -4.08 -17.74 -10.39
N SER A 160 -3.29 -18.42 -11.22
CA SER A 160 -3.68 -19.72 -11.77
C SER A 160 -3.74 -20.75 -10.63
N SER A 161 -4.91 -21.34 -10.41
CA SER A 161 -5.05 -22.49 -9.52
C SER A 161 -4.41 -23.71 -10.20
N SER A 162 -3.35 -24.27 -9.64
CA SER A 162 -2.89 -25.59 -10.07
C SER A 162 -3.89 -26.65 -9.60
N LYS A 163 -4.59 -27.27 -10.56
CA LYS A 163 -5.43 -28.43 -10.28
C LYS A 163 -4.54 -29.66 -10.12
N GLY A 164 -4.87 -30.47 -9.12
CA GLY A 164 -4.03 -31.50 -8.53
C GLY A 164 -3.62 -32.66 -9.45
N LYS A 165 -2.68 -33.42 -8.89
CA LYS A 165 -2.07 -34.67 -9.33
C LYS A 165 -3.07 -35.63 -10.00
N GLU A 166 -2.67 -36.21 -11.12
CA GLU A 166 -3.07 -37.56 -11.51
C GLU A 166 -1.81 -38.38 -11.80
N THR A 167 -1.52 -39.30 -10.89
CA THR A 167 -0.61 -40.42 -11.08
C THR A 167 -1.28 -41.44 -11.97
N SER A 168 -0.61 -41.87 -13.04
CA SER A 168 -0.92 -43.15 -13.68
C SER A 168 0.36 -43.86 -14.09
N LYS A 169 0.25 -45.17 -14.03
CA LYS A 169 1.21 -46.18 -13.62
C LYS A 169 1.97 -46.77 -14.80
#